data_AF-A0A8T4WK57-F1
#
_entry.id   AF-A0A8T4WK57-F1
#
_cell.length_a   1.000
_cell.length_b   1.000
_cell.length_c   1.000
_cell.angle_alpha   90.00
_cell.angle_beta   90.00
_cell.angle_gamma   90.00
#
_symmetry.space_group_name_H-M   'P 1'
#
loop_
_entity.id
_entity.type
_entity.pdbx_description
1 polymer ?
#
loop_
_entity_poly.entity_id
_entity_poly.type
_entity_poly.pdbx_seq_one_letter_code
_entity_poly.pdbx_strand_id
1 'polypeptide(L)'
;MKKIILLICSILLFVTPMIVSQPVETSLDLQKNALIKSLQNDFTHTVFAEYATTTWCPNCPPASEGLFEVYNSSEYDFHYVTLVSDVNPNAQTRSWQGYFNMAIPSVYIDGGYSNLIGSAGGSTTTVYSGMIEESGMRVVSDVDLETSVSWEGNAKMTITVTATNNQNSFYIGFLKTYVTEIVSRWNDYSGAPYHYGFLDFAVNNIVFLGPQQSKTVTAEWDGTSDHNGITFEDITQDNIKVVSSLFHWMPHLKTGYESDEVTQRFFAFYVDETSAAVPE
;
A
#
# COMPACT_ATOMS: atom_id res chain seq x y z
N MET A 1 37.65 -75.00 30.89
CA MET A 1 37.58 -74.37 32.23
C MET A 1 38.34 -73.05 32.20
N LYS A 2 37.84 -72.00 32.86
CA LYS A 2 38.29 -70.57 32.90
C LYS A 2 37.71 -69.72 31.76
N LYS A 3 36.55 -69.07 32.01
CA LYS A 3 36.35 -67.70 32.59
C LYS A 3 36.67 -66.59 31.57
N ILE A 4 35.64 -66.02 30.95
CA ILE A 4 35.69 -64.69 30.34
C ILE A 4 34.50 -63.89 30.90
N ILE A 5 34.83 -62.66 31.28
CA ILE A 5 34.13 -61.75 32.17
C ILE A 5 33.14 -60.88 31.36
N LEU A 6 31.99 -60.58 32.00
CA LEU A 6 30.97 -59.63 31.57
C LEU A 6 31.54 -58.24 31.25
N LEU A 7 31.06 -57.62 30.18
CA LEU A 7 30.94 -56.16 30.08
C LEU A 7 29.59 -55.83 29.41
N ILE A 8 28.62 -55.40 30.22
CA ILE A 8 27.36 -54.80 29.76
C ILE A 8 27.55 -53.29 29.85
N CYS A 9 27.74 -52.63 28.71
CA CYS A 9 27.68 -51.18 28.60
C CYS A 9 26.25 -50.76 28.28
N SER A 10 25.57 -50.23 29.30
CA SER A 10 24.28 -49.56 29.22
C SER A 10 24.40 -48.29 28.38
N ILE A 11 23.77 -48.26 27.19
CA ILE A 11 23.50 -47.03 26.45
C ILE A 11 22.10 -46.56 26.84
N LEU A 12 22.04 -45.63 27.80
CA LEU A 12 20.85 -44.80 28.04
C LEU A 12 20.79 -43.75 26.91
N LEU A 13 19.88 -43.93 25.96
CA LEU A 13 19.49 -42.88 25.03
C LEU A 13 18.54 -41.92 25.78
N PHE A 14 19.08 -40.77 26.17
CA PHE A 14 18.29 -39.62 26.63
C PHE A 14 17.44 -39.10 25.47
N VAL A 15 16.13 -39.36 25.52
CA VAL A 15 15.14 -38.62 24.73
C VAL A 15 14.76 -37.38 25.53
N THR A 16 15.44 -36.26 25.29
CA THR A 16 14.99 -34.97 25.83
C THR A 16 13.84 -34.45 24.97
N PRO A 17 12.68 -34.11 25.55
CA PRO A 17 11.65 -33.41 24.79
C PRO A 17 12.20 -32.03 24.40
N MET A 18 12.21 -31.74 23.09
CA MET A 18 12.34 -30.36 22.62
C MET A 18 11.11 -29.60 23.13
N ILE A 19 11.30 -28.78 24.15
CA ILE A 19 10.33 -27.78 24.55
C ILE A 19 10.37 -26.70 23.47
N VAL A 20 9.42 -26.71 22.56
CA VAL A 20 9.13 -25.56 21.71
C VAL A 20 8.63 -24.47 22.65
N SER A 21 9.47 -23.47 22.93
CA SER A 21 9.04 -22.29 23.67
C SER A 21 8.13 -21.48 22.76
N GLN A 22 6.81 -21.61 22.94
CA GLN A 22 5.89 -20.63 22.39
C GLN A 22 6.09 -19.32 23.16
N PRO A 23 6.22 -18.17 22.49
CA PRO A 23 6.27 -16.89 23.18
C PRO A 23 4.97 -16.70 23.96
N VAL A 24 5.09 -16.33 25.23
CA VAL A 24 3.95 -15.94 26.06
C VAL A 24 3.61 -14.49 25.70
N GLU A 25 2.54 -14.29 24.94
CA GLU A 25 1.99 -12.95 24.71
C GLU A 25 1.56 -12.33 26.03
N THR A 26 1.93 -11.07 26.27
CA THR A 26 1.55 -10.39 27.49
C THR A 26 0.08 -9.97 27.44
N SER A 27 -0.55 -9.74 28.60
CA SER A 27 -1.93 -9.24 28.65
C SER A 27 -2.11 -7.89 27.95
N LEU A 28 -1.04 -7.09 27.85
CA LEU A 28 -1.03 -5.82 27.14
C LEU A 28 -1.04 -6.04 25.61
N ASP A 29 -0.26 -7.02 25.12
CA ASP A 29 -0.23 -7.37 23.69
C ASP A 29 -1.58 -7.91 23.24
N LEU A 30 -2.23 -8.74 24.04
CA LEU A 30 -3.58 -9.24 23.76
C LEU A 30 -4.63 -8.13 23.69
N GLN A 31 -4.55 -7.15 24.59
CA GLN A 31 -5.45 -5.99 24.58
C GLN A 31 -5.19 -5.08 23.38
N LYS A 32 -3.93 -4.85 23.02
CA LYS A 32 -3.55 -4.10 21.82
C LYS A 32 -4.07 -4.78 20.55
N ASN A 33 -3.84 -6.09 20.42
CA ASN A 33 -4.30 -6.87 19.26
C ASN A 33 -5.83 -6.89 19.14
N ALA A 34 -6.54 -6.96 20.26
CA ALA A 34 -8.00 -6.86 20.26
C ALA A 34 -8.50 -5.47 19.83
N LEU A 35 -7.81 -4.39 20.23
CA LEU A 35 -8.13 -3.03 19.80
C LEU A 35 -7.86 -2.82 18.30
N ILE A 36 -6.70 -3.27 17.81
CA ILE A 36 -6.36 -3.24 16.37
C ILE A 36 -7.45 -3.94 15.55
N LYS A 37 -7.78 -5.16 15.96
CA LYS A 37 -8.84 -5.93 15.31
C LYS A 37 -10.19 -5.21 15.37
N SER A 38 -10.49 -4.52 16.47
CA SER A 38 -11.71 -3.71 16.57
C SER A 38 -11.71 -2.55 15.59
N LEU A 39 -10.63 -1.78 15.50
CA LEU A 39 -10.51 -0.65 14.57
C LEU A 39 -10.61 -1.12 13.12
N GLN A 40 -9.94 -2.21 12.77
CA GLN A 40 -10.03 -2.81 11.43
C GLN A 40 -11.42 -3.37 11.12
N ASN A 41 -12.14 -3.89 12.12
CA ASN A 41 -13.52 -4.37 11.90
C ASN A 41 -14.53 -3.25 11.63
N ASP A 42 -14.19 -2.00 12.00
CA ASP A 42 -15.06 -0.84 11.73
C ASP A 42 -14.83 -0.27 10.33
N PHE A 43 -13.78 -0.72 9.62
CA PHE A 43 -13.52 -0.31 8.25
C PHE A 43 -14.49 -1.02 7.30
N THR A 44 -15.01 -0.27 6.34
CA THR A 44 -15.93 -0.78 5.31
C THR A 44 -15.20 -1.26 4.04
N HIS A 45 -13.92 -0.89 3.90
CA HIS A 45 -13.02 -1.22 2.80
C HIS A 45 -11.58 -0.95 3.21
N THR A 46 -10.62 -1.50 2.47
CA THR A 46 -9.21 -1.18 2.66
C THR A 46 -8.90 0.20 2.07
N VAL A 47 -8.41 1.12 2.91
CA VAL A 47 -8.12 2.50 2.52
C VAL A 47 -6.88 2.57 1.62
N PHE A 48 -6.88 3.50 0.67
CA PHE A 48 -5.70 3.79 -0.16
C PHE A 48 -5.17 5.21 0.10
N ALA A 49 -3.85 5.38 0.17
CA ALA A 49 -3.23 6.70 0.23
C ALA A 49 -2.17 6.92 -0.86
N GLU A 50 -2.12 8.13 -1.39
CA GLU A 50 -1.09 8.57 -2.34
C GLU A 50 -0.32 9.74 -1.75
N TYR A 51 0.98 9.54 -1.57
CA TYR A 51 1.90 10.54 -1.04
C TYR A 51 2.72 11.19 -2.16
N ALA A 52 2.39 12.43 -2.53
CA ALA A 52 3.14 13.24 -3.49
C ALA A 52 4.34 13.94 -2.83
N THR A 53 5.52 13.73 -3.40
CA THR A 53 6.80 14.19 -2.82
C THR A 53 7.86 14.47 -3.90
N THR A 54 9.03 14.94 -3.48
CA THR A 54 10.23 15.11 -4.31
C THR A 54 11.51 14.86 -3.51
N THR A 55 12.61 14.49 -4.18
CA THR A 55 13.87 14.17 -3.49
C THR A 55 14.55 15.40 -2.88
N TRP A 56 14.24 16.60 -3.37
CA TRP A 56 14.85 17.86 -2.92
C TRP A 56 14.05 18.59 -1.83
N CYS A 57 12.91 18.05 -1.40
CA CYS A 57 11.99 18.72 -0.50
C CYS A 57 12.36 18.56 0.99
N PRO A 58 12.80 19.64 1.69
CA PRO A 58 13.21 19.53 3.09
C PRO A 58 12.07 19.27 4.07
N ASN A 59 10.82 19.59 3.68
CA ASN A 59 9.63 19.39 4.51
C ASN A 59 8.98 18.01 4.30
N CYS A 60 9.49 17.21 3.37
CA CYS A 60 8.95 15.91 2.99
C CYS A 60 9.33 14.74 3.92
N PRO A 61 10.53 14.71 4.56
CA PRO A 61 10.87 13.62 5.48
C PRO A 61 9.84 13.40 6.59
N PRO A 62 9.32 14.43 7.31
CA PRO A 62 8.29 14.21 8.33
C PRO A 62 6.99 13.58 7.82
N ALA A 63 6.58 13.91 6.59
CA ALA A 63 5.42 13.30 5.95
C ALA A 63 5.69 11.83 5.56
N SER A 64 6.89 11.56 5.03
CA SER A 64 7.35 10.21 4.69
C SER A 64 7.37 9.30 5.92
N GLU A 65 8.03 9.75 6.99
CA GLU A 65 8.18 9.03 8.24
C GLU A 65 6.82 8.80 8.92
N GLY A 66 6.00 9.85 9.03
CA GLY A 66 4.69 9.74 9.69
C GLY A 66 3.75 8.76 8.98
N LEU A 67 3.70 8.77 7.64
CA LEU A 67 2.85 7.84 6.90
C LEU A 67 3.36 6.39 7.00
N PHE A 68 4.68 6.20 6.93
CA PHE A 68 5.29 4.89 7.09
C PHE A 68 5.10 4.34 8.51
N GLU A 69 5.17 5.18 9.55
CA GLU A 69 4.91 4.80 10.93
C GLU A 69 3.47 4.30 11.10
N VAL A 70 2.48 5.01 10.55
CA VAL A 70 1.08 4.56 10.57
C VAL A 70 0.91 3.23 9.83
N TYR A 71 1.59 3.04 8.70
CA TYR A 71 1.51 1.79 7.95
C TYR A 71 2.15 0.63 8.70
N ASN A 72 3.34 0.85 9.26
CA ASN A 72 4.11 -0.18 9.96
C ASN A 72 3.51 -0.56 11.32
N SER A 73 2.64 0.28 11.91
CA SER A 73 1.92 -0.06 13.13
C SER A 73 0.98 -1.25 12.94
N SER A 74 0.54 -1.51 11.69
CA SER A 74 -0.48 -2.50 11.33
C SER A 74 -1.83 -2.31 12.03
N GLU A 75 -2.07 -1.12 12.59
CA GLU A 75 -3.28 -0.81 13.37
C GLU A 75 -4.49 -0.49 12.47
N TYR A 76 -4.23 -0.13 11.20
CA TYR A 76 -5.22 0.33 10.24
C TYR A 76 -5.18 -0.53 8.97
N ASP A 77 -6.34 -0.81 8.38
CA ASP A 77 -6.43 -1.54 7.11
C ASP A 77 -6.28 -0.57 5.93
N PHE A 78 -5.04 -0.33 5.51
CA PHE A 78 -4.76 0.55 4.38
C PHE A 78 -3.46 0.18 3.65
N HIS A 79 -3.37 0.67 2.42
CA HIS A 79 -2.15 0.66 1.62
C HIS A 79 -1.83 2.05 1.13
N TYR A 80 -0.56 2.31 0.83
CA TYR A 80 -0.16 3.57 0.23
C TYR A 80 0.96 3.42 -0.78
N VAL A 81 1.10 4.44 -1.63
CA VAL A 81 2.19 4.59 -2.58
C VAL A 81 2.82 5.97 -2.47
N THR A 82 4.12 6.05 -2.74
CA THR A 82 4.87 7.30 -2.76
C THR A 82 5.14 7.74 -4.19
N LEU A 83 4.61 8.89 -4.58
CA LEU A 83 4.75 9.52 -5.89
C LEU A 83 5.93 10.52 -5.86
N VAL A 84 7.14 10.04 -6.16
CA VAL A 84 8.37 10.87 -6.21
C VAL A 84 8.47 11.60 -7.56
N SER A 85 7.91 12.80 -7.61
CA SER A 85 7.49 13.47 -8.85
C SER A 85 8.58 14.21 -9.64
N ASP A 86 9.76 14.41 -9.06
CA ASP A 86 10.90 15.05 -9.72
C ASP A 86 11.79 14.08 -10.49
N VAL A 87 11.69 12.79 -10.18
CA VAL A 87 12.52 11.71 -10.74
C VAL A 87 11.71 10.63 -11.46
N ASN A 88 10.38 10.61 -11.28
CA ASN A 88 9.48 9.75 -12.04
C ASN A 88 8.39 10.58 -12.74
N PRO A 89 8.35 10.62 -14.09
CA PRO A 89 7.37 11.39 -14.84
C PRO A 89 5.94 10.83 -14.72
N ASN A 90 5.75 9.52 -14.52
CA ASN A 90 4.43 8.95 -14.26
C ASN A 90 3.93 9.37 -12.87
N ALA A 91 4.81 9.41 -11.86
CA ALA A 91 4.50 9.97 -10.55
C ALA A 91 4.17 11.47 -10.63
N GLN A 92 4.87 12.20 -11.50
CA GLN A 92 4.61 13.61 -11.78
C GLN A 92 3.22 13.82 -12.37
N THR A 93 2.88 13.08 -13.43
CA THR A 93 1.54 13.15 -14.04
C THR A 93 0.46 12.80 -13.02
N ARG A 94 0.64 11.71 -12.25
CA ARG A 94 -0.37 11.28 -11.28
C ARG A 94 -0.61 12.32 -10.17
N SER A 95 0.45 12.92 -9.65
CA SER A 95 0.36 13.91 -8.57
C SER A 95 -0.06 15.29 -9.10
N TRP A 96 0.73 15.90 -9.99
CA TRP A 96 0.51 17.29 -10.44
C TRP A 96 -0.69 17.45 -11.36
N GLN A 97 -0.97 16.49 -12.25
CA GLN A 97 -2.12 16.58 -13.16
C GLN A 97 -3.35 15.88 -12.60
N GLY A 98 -3.18 14.73 -11.94
CA GLY A 98 -4.30 13.97 -11.39
C GLY A 98 -5.00 14.68 -10.23
N TYR A 99 -4.24 15.33 -9.34
CA TYR A 99 -4.79 16.07 -8.19
C TYR A 99 -4.74 17.59 -8.36
N PHE A 100 -4.26 18.09 -9.51
CA PHE A 100 -3.90 19.51 -9.65
C PHE A 100 -3.04 19.98 -8.48
N ASN A 101 -2.10 19.13 -8.05
CA ASN A 101 -1.31 19.37 -6.85
C ASN A 101 -0.56 20.70 -7.00
N MET A 102 -0.54 21.52 -5.94
CA MET A 102 0.07 22.86 -5.99
C MET A 102 1.34 22.96 -5.12
N ALA A 103 1.52 21.99 -4.22
CA ALA A 103 2.64 21.98 -3.28
C ALA A 103 2.98 20.54 -2.87
N ILE A 104 4.16 20.37 -2.28
CA ILE A 104 4.66 19.12 -1.73
C ILE A 104 5.29 19.39 -0.35
N PRO A 105 5.30 18.43 0.60
CA PRO A 105 4.62 17.13 0.52
C PRO A 105 3.09 17.29 0.46
N SER A 106 2.39 16.34 -0.17
CA SER A 106 0.93 16.27 -0.13
C SER A 106 0.48 14.82 -0.01
N VAL A 107 -0.45 14.53 0.88
CA VAL A 107 -1.05 13.20 1.03
C VAL A 107 -2.53 13.27 0.67
N TYR A 108 -2.95 12.39 -0.22
CA TYR A 108 -4.34 12.21 -0.64
C TYR A 108 -4.79 10.84 -0.15
N ILE A 109 -5.73 10.83 0.78
CA ILE A 109 -6.29 9.60 1.35
C ILE A 109 -7.63 9.36 0.67
N ASP A 110 -7.81 8.11 0.27
CA ASP A 110 -9.05 7.56 -0.24
C ASP A 110 -9.53 8.35 -1.47
N GLY A 111 -8.62 8.47 -2.44
CA GLY A 111 -8.82 9.20 -3.68
C GLY A 111 -9.00 10.72 -3.52
N GLY A 112 -8.60 11.25 -2.37
CA GLY A 112 -8.73 12.66 -2.00
C GLY A 112 -10.02 12.99 -1.25
N TYR A 113 -10.69 11.99 -0.64
CA TYR A 113 -11.73 12.24 0.35
C TYR A 113 -11.18 13.10 1.49
N SER A 114 -10.03 12.70 2.02
CA SER A 114 -9.23 13.47 2.97
C SER A 114 -7.89 13.78 2.33
N ASN A 115 -7.35 14.97 2.59
CA ASN A 115 -6.03 15.32 2.08
C ASN A 115 -5.33 16.31 3.02
N LEU A 116 -4.00 16.32 2.98
CA LEU A 116 -3.17 17.27 3.69
C LEU A 116 -2.03 17.73 2.79
N ILE A 117 -1.85 19.04 2.68
CA ILE A 117 -0.65 19.64 2.09
C ILE A 117 0.28 20.09 3.21
N GLY A 118 1.55 19.74 3.08
CA GLY A 118 2.55 19.86 4.13
C GLY A 118 2.55 18.65 5.08
N SER A 119 3.18 18.86 6.23
CA SER A 119 3.16 17.93 7.35
C SER A 119 2.60 18.65 8.58
N ALA A 120 2.07 17.91 9.54
CA ALA A 120 1.57 18.47 10.80
C ALA A 120 2.68 18.58 11.86
N GLY A 121 3.95 18.69 11.43
CA GLY A 121 5.11 18.68 12.32
C GLY A 121 5.15 17.42 13.19
N GLY A 122 5.33 17.59 14.51
CA GLY A 122 5.36 16.49 15.47
C GLY A 122 4.05 15.71 15.63
N SER A 123 2.95 16.17 15.02
CA SER A 123 1.65 15.49 15.07
C SER A 123 1.31 14.74 13.77
N THR A 124 2.26 14.65 12.82
CA THR A 124 2.00 14.11 11.47
C THR A 124 1.42 12.69 11.50
N THR A 125 2.02 11.77 12.24
CA THR A 125 1.53 10.39 12.41
C THR A 125 0.08 10.35 12.91
N THR A 126 -0.25 11.13 13.95
CA THR A 126 -1.62 11.19 14.51
C THR A 126 -2.62 11.80 13.55
N VAL A 127 -2.22 12.81 12.77
CA VAL A 127 -3.11 13.41 11.77
C VAL A 127 -3.41 12.41 10.66
N TYR A 128 -2.40 11.70 10.15
CA TYR A 128 -2.61 10.68 9.12
C TYR A 128 -3.44 9.50 9.62
N SER A 129 -3.19 9.02 10.84
CA SER A 129 -3.98 7.93 11.42
C SER A 129 -5.47 8.30 11.54
N GLY A 130 -5.78 9.52 12.00
CA GLY A 130 -7.16 10.01 12.06
C GLY A 130 -7.81 10.18 10.68
N MET A 131 -7.06 10.65 9.68
CA MET A 131 -7.56 10.76 8.30
C MET A 131 -7.84 9.38 7.68
N ILE A 132 -7.02 8.37 7.98
CA ILE A 132 -7.21 6.98 7.53
C ILE A 132 -8.44 6.38 8.20
N GLU A 133 -8.58 6.55 9.52
CA GLU A 133 -9.74 6.08 10.28
C GLU A 133 -11.05 6.69 9.77
N GLU A 134 -11.10 8.01 9.57
CA GLU A 134 -12.27 8.69 9.00
C GLU A 134 -12.63 8.16 7.60
N SER A 135 -11.62 7.91 6.78
CA SER A 135 -11.81 7.40 5.42
C SER A 135 -12.31 5.96 5.43
N GLY A 136 -11.74 5.10 6.30
CA GLY A 136 -12.13 3.69 6.43
C GLY A 136 -13.56 3.49 6.93
N MET A 137 -14.11 4.43 7.69
CA MET A 137 -15.49 4.39 8.17
C MET A 137 -16.54 4.89 7.16
N ARG A 138 -16.13 5.32 5.96
CA ARG A 138 -17.10 5.77 4.94
C ARG A 138 -17.99 4.64 4.49
N VAL A 139 -19.23 4.95 4.11
CA VAL A 139 -20.05 3.99 3.36
C VAL A 139 -19.64 4.04 1.89
N VAL A 140 -19.15 2.93 1.36
CA VAL A 140 -18.68 2.77 -0.03
C VAL A 140 -19.54 1.78 -0.81
N SER A 141 -19.26 1.65 -2.11
CA SER A 141 -19.86 0.57 -2.89
C SER A 141 -19.35 -0.79 -2.40
N ASP A 142 -20.23 -1.78 -2.32
CA ASP A 142 -19.86 -3.15 -1.91
C ASP A 142 -19.22 -3.88 -3.10
N VAL A 143 -17.91 -3.67 -3.23
CA VAL A 143 -17.06 -4.27 -4.26
C VAL A 143 -15.83 -4.88 -3.62
N ASP A 144 -15.46 -6.08 -4.03
CA ASP A 144 -14.23 -6.73 -3.59
C ASP A 144 -13.14 -6.57 -4.65
N LEU A 145 -11.89 -6.51 -4.20
CA LEU A 145 -10.72 -6.47 -5.06
C LEU A 145 -9.67 -7.47 -4.60
N GLU A 146 -9.21 -8.33 -5.50
CA GLU A 146 -8.13 -9.28 -5.26
C GLU A 146 -7.00 -9.01 -6.25
N THR A 147 -5.76 -8.93 -5.77
CA THR A 147 -4.56 -8.77 -6.60
C THR A 147 -3.64 -9.96 -6.39
N SER A 148 -3.11 -10.53 -7.48
CA SER A 148 -2.05 -11.52 -7.45
C SER A 148 -0.95 -11.14 -8.45
N VAL A 149 0.29 -11.54 -8.13
CA VAL A 149 1.47 -11.19 -8.91
C VAL A 149 2.37 -12.41 -9.05
N SER A 150 2.64 -12.80 -10.30
CA SER A 150 3.60 -13.86 -10.65
C SER A 150 4.88 -13.21 -11.16
N TRP A 151 6.03 -13.57 -10.58
CA TRP A 151 7.32 -13.08 -11.05
C TRP A 151 7.88 -13.95 -12.18
N GLU A 152 8.05 -13.36 -13.36
CA GLU A 152 8.50 -14.08 -14.56
C GLU A 152 10.03 -14.00 -14.77
N GLY A 153 10.73 -13.29 -13.88
CA GLY A 153 12.16 -13.03 -14.00
C GLY A 153 12.49 -11.84 -14.91
N ASN A 154 13.75 -11.37 -14.85
CA ASN A 154 14.25 -10.28 -15.68
C ASN A 154 13.38 -9.00 -15.62
N ALA A 155 12.97 -8.59 -14.42
CA ALA A 155 12.10 -7.44 -14.18
C ALA A 155 10.69 -7.55 -14.81
N LYS A 156 10.22 -8.76 -15.12
CA LYS A 156 8.89 -9.01 -15.69
C LYS A 156 7.98 -9.69 -14.68
N MET A 157 6.72 -9.32 -14.71
CA MET A 157 5.68 -9.91 -13.86
C MET A 157 4.33 -9.94 -14.57
N THR A 158 3.57 -10.98 -14.30
CA THR A 158 2.16 -11.07 -14.67
C THR A 158 1.33 -10.65 -13.46
N ILE A 159 0.55 -9.58 -13.60
CA ILE A 159 -0.31 -9.04 -12.55
C ILE A 159 -1.75 -9.35 -12.91
N THR A 160 -2.47 -10.02 -12.00
CA THR A 160 -3.88 -10.33 -12.17
C THR A 160 -4.70 -9.66 -11.08
N VAL A 161 -5.73 -8.95 -11.50
CA VAL A 161 -6.66 -8.25 -10.60
C VAL A 161 -8.07 -8.72 -10.88
N THR A 162 -8.77 -9.21 -9.85
CA THR A 162 -10.17 -9.58 -9.93
C THR A 162 -10.99 -8.59 -9.11
N ALA A 163 -11.90 -7.88 -9.77
CA ALA A 163 -12.89 -7.03 -9.12
C ALA A 163 -14.25 -7.73 -9.12
N THR A 164 -14.94 -7.74 -7.99
CA THR A 164 -16.28 -8.33 -7.84
C THR A 164 -17.26 -7.28 -7.36
N ASN A 165 -18.42 -7.16 -8.01
CA ASN A 165 -19.49 -6.29 -7.56
C ASN A 165 -20.55 -7.13 -6.84
N ASN A 166 -20.67 -6.95 -5.53
CA ASN A 166 -21.60 -7.69 -4.67
C ASN A 166 -23.00 -7.04 -4.63
N GLN A 167 -23.18 -5.92 -5.33
CA GLN A 167 -24.44 -5.19 -5.35
C GLN A 167 -25.40 -5.74 -6.41
N ASN A 168 -26.67 -5.34 -6.27
CA ASN A 168 -27.73 -5.63 -7.24
C ASN A 168 -27.85 -4.56 -8.35
N SER A 169 -26.93 -3.58 -8.37
CA SER A 169 -26.83 -2.51 -9.37
C SER A 169 -25.50 -2.58 -10.12
N PHE A 170 -25.39 -1.90 -11.27
CA PHE A 170 -24.13 -1.77 -11.99
C PHE A 170 -23.13 -0.93 -11.18
N TYR A 171 -21.86 -1.32 -11.28
CA TYR A 171 -20.74 -0.56 -10.74
C TYR A 171 -19.84 -0.05 -11.87
N ILE A 172 -19.33 1.17 -11.72
CA ILE A 172 -18.37 1.78 -12.63
C ILE A 172 -17.26 2.40 -11.77
N GLY A 173 -16.01 2.10 -12.10
CA GLY A 173 -14.86 2.65 -11.39
C GLY A 173 -13.62 2.72 -12.26
N PHE A 174 -12.58 3.36 -11.76
CA PHE A 174 -11.25 3.37 -12.35
C PHE A 174 -10.38 2.39 -11.58
N LEU A 175 -9.95 1.32 -12.25
CA LEU A 175 -8.97 0.41 -11.70
C LEU A 175 -7.57 0.98 -11.96
N LYS A 176 -6.84 1.22 -10.88
CA LYS A 176 -5.44 1.63 -10.92
C LYS A 176 -4.60 0.63 -10.15
N THR A 177 -3.63 0.02 -10.83
CA THR A 177 -2.70 -0.94 -10.24
C THR A 177 -1.30 -0.38 -10.34
N TYR A 178 -0.74 -0.03 -9.20
CA TYR A 178 0.54 0.62 -9.00
C TYR A 178 1.62 -0.45 -8.77
N VAL A 179 2.69 -0.43 -9.56
CA VAL A 179 3.91 -1.19 -9.28
C VAL A 179 4.83 -0.30 -8.46
N THR A 180 5.29 -0.81 -7.32
CA THR A 180 6.12 -0.04 -6.38
C THR A 180 7.34 -0.81 -5.90
N GLU A 181 8.38 -0.09 -5.51
CA GLU A 181 9.48 -0.63 -4.72
C GLU A 181 9.19 -0.46 -3.23
N ILE A 182 9.24 -1.56 -2.45
CA ILE A 182 9.07 -1.56 -0.99
C ILE A 182 10.07 -0.59 -0.37
N VAL A 183 11.36 -0.75 -0.71
CA VAL A 183 12.42 0.22 -0.47
C VAL A 183 12.72 0.93 -1.79
N SER A 184 12.30 2.19 -1.89
CA SER A 184 12.44 3.02 -3.08
C SER A 184 13.90 3.23 -3.45
N ARG A 185 14.22 3.18 -4.75
CA ARG A 185 15.50 3.65 -5.31
C ARG A 185 15.76 5.14 -5.10
N TRP A 186 14.71 5.92 -4.83
CA TRP A 186 14.81 7.36 -4.58
C TRP A 186 14.80 7.67 -3.09
N ASN A 187 15.71 8.56 -2.71
CA ASN A 187 15.85 9.04 -1.35
C ASN A 187 15.08 10.35 -1.13
N ASP A 188 14.64 10.56 0.09
CA ASP A 188 14.17 11.85 0.57
C ASP A 188 15.33 12.83 0.78
N TYR A 189 14.98 14.05 1.18
CA TYR A 189 15.95 15.10 1.44
C TYR A 189 16.96 14.76 2.56
N SER A 190 16.58 13.90 3.51
CA SER A 190 17.45 13.42 4.59
C SER A 190 18.40 12.31 4.14
N GLY A 191 18.26 11.81 2.92
CA GLY A 191 19.05 10.71 2.37
C GLY A 191 18.51 9.32 2.71
N ALA A 192 17.33 9.23 3.31
CA ALA A 192 16.66 7.95 3.57
C ALA A 192 15.83 7.53 2.34
N PRO A 193 15.77 6.24 1.98
CA PRO A 193 14.90 5.79 0.91
C PRO A 193 13.43 6.04 1.26
N TYR A 194 12.63 6.47 0.28
CA TYR A 194 11.18 6.42 0.43
C TYR A 194 10.68 4.97 0.54
N HIS A 195 9.45 4.79 1.00
CA HIS A 195 8.79 3.49 1.05
C HIS A 195 7.67 3.40 0.01
N TYR A 196 7.50 2.23 -0.61
CA TYR A 196 6.49 2.00 -1.65
C TYR A 196 6.57 3.03 -2.78
N GLY A 197 7.78 3.28 -3.27
CA GLY A 197 8.07 4.22 -4.34
C GLY A 197 7.43 3.77 -5.64
N PHE A 198 6.52 4.58 -6.19
CA PHE A 198 5.78 4.26 -7.42
C PHE A 198 6.71 4.23 -8.63
N LEU A 199 6.68 3.13 -9.39
CA LEU A 199 7.40 2.97 -10.65
C LEU A 199 6.52 3.31 -11.85
N ASP A 200 5.42 2.56 -12.02
CA ASP A 200 4.44 2.79 -13.08
C ASP A 200 3.11 2.07 -12.78
N PHE A 201 2.09 2.34 -13.59
CA PHE A 201 0.84 1.59 -13.61
C PHE A 201 0.99 0.30 -14.42
N ALA A 202 0.57 -0.83 -13.87
CA ALA A 202 0.28 -2.04 -14.64
C ALA A 202 -1.11 -1.97 -15.28
N VAL A 203 -2.07 -1.37 -14.59
CA VAL A 203 -3.44 -1.16 -15.04
C VAL A 203 -3.86 0.26 -14.66
N ASN A 204 -4.49 0.98 -15.59
CA ASN A 204 -5.04 2.32 -15.36
C ASN A 204 -6.19 2.57 -16.33
N ASN A 205 -7.33 1.92 -16.11
CA ASN A 205 -8.48 1.96 -17.01
C ASN A 205 -9.81 1.93 -16.26
N ILE A 206 -10.88 2.27 -16.97
CA ILE A 206 -12.25 2.16 -16.46
C ILE A 206 -12.69 0.68 -16.46
N VAL A 207 -13.38 0.29 -15.40
CA VAL A 207 -14.04 -1.01 -15.26
C VAL A 207 -15.55 -0.83 -15.12
N PHE A 208 -16.29 -1.76 -15.71
CA PHE A 208 -17.74 -1.85 -15.64
C PHE A 208 -18.07 -3.24 -15.14
N LEU A 209 -18.82 -3.34 -14.05
CA LEU A 209 -19.25 -4.60 -13.45
C LEU A 209 -20.77 -4.65 -13.43
N GLY A 210 -21.32 -5.75 -13.94
CA GLY A 210 -22.74 -6.03 -13.77
C GLY A 210 -23.07 -6.33 -12.30
N PRO A 211 -24.37 -6.34 -11.94
CA PRO A 211 -24.81 -6.81 -10.64
C PRO A 211 -24.33 -8.23 -10.35
N GLN A 212 -23.76 -8.49 -9.18
CA GLN A 212 -23.29 -9.82 -8.76
C GLN A 212 -22.28 -10.45 -9.74
N GLN A 213 -21.47 -9.64 -10.42
CA GLN A 213 -20.49 -10.09 -11.41
C GLN A 213 -19.05 -9.75 -10.99
N SER A 214 -18.13 -10.62 -11.39
CA SER A 214 -16.70 -10.39 -11.30
C SER A 214 -16.09 -10.14 -12.68
N LYS A 215 -15.01 -9.37 -12.70
CA LYS A 215 -14.16 -9.17 -13.88
C LYS A 215 -12.70 -9.30 -13.48
N THR A 216 -11.99 -10.15 -14.21
CA THR A 216 -10.55 -10.30 -14.08
C THR A 216 -9.84 -9.49 -15.17
N VAL A 217 -8.81 -8.76 -14.78
CA VAL A 217 -7.89 -8.01 -15.65
C VAL A 217 -6.49 -8.57 -15.42
N THR A 218 -5.83 -9.01 -16.48
CA THR A 218 -4.44 -9.48 -16.43
C THR A 218 -3.58 -8.52 -17.25
N ALA A 219 -2.45 -8.11 -16.68
CA ALA A 219 -1.47 -7.25 -17.31
C ALA A 219 -0.08 -7.88 -17.21
N GLU A 220 0.63 -7.90 -18.33
CA GLU A 220 2.08 -8.15 -18.34
C GLU A 220 2.78 -6.82 -18.09
N TRP A 221 3.56 -6.74 -17.02
CA TRP A 221 4.38 -5.58 -16.72
C TRP A 221 5.85 -5.94 -16.90
N ASP A 222 6.57 -5.13 -17.67
CA ASP A 222 7.96 -5.38 -18.07
C ASP A 222 8.81 -4.16 -17.72
N GLY A 223 9.55 -4.23 -16.62
CA GLY A 223 10.43 -3.17 -16.16
C GLY A 223 11.57 -2.84 -17.12
N THR A 224 11.87 -3.70 -18.10
CA THR A 224 12.85 -3.39 -19.16
C THR A 224 12.27 -2.50 -20.26
N SER A 225 10.95 -2.32 -20.30
CA SER A 225 10.27 -1.45 -21.26
C SER A 225 10.39 0.03 -20.87
N ASP A 226 10.11 0.92 -21.84
CA ASP A 226 10.09 2.36 -21.61
C ASP A 226 8.86 2.77 -20.77
N HIS A 227 9.09 3.21 -19.55
CA HIS A 227 8.09 3.77 -18.64
C HIS A 227 8.15 5.30 -18.64
N ASN A 228 7.93 5.90 -19.82
CA ASN A 228 7.93 7.34 -20.04
C ASN A 228 9.32 7.98 -19.84
N GLY A 229 10.35 7.38 -20.45
CA GLY A 229 11.74 7.85 -20.44
C GLY A 229 12.63 7.20 -19.38
N ILE A 230 12.12 6.21 -18.64
CA ILE A 230 12.84 5.50 -17.57
C ILE A 230 12.58 4.00 -17.72
N THR A 231 13.57 3.19 -17.37
CA THR A 231 13.47 1.73 -17.27
C THR A 231 13.78 1.30 -15.85
N PHE A 232 13.28 0.12 -15.47
CA PHE A 232 13.42 -0.52 -14.18
C PHE A 232 13.99 -1.94 -14.33
N GLU A 233 14.96 -2.15 -15.23
CA GLU A 233 15.53 -3.48 -15.51
C GLU A 233 16.26 -4.11 -14.31
N ASP A 234 16.58 -3.30 -13.30
CA ASP A 234 17.34 -3.66 -12.11
C ASP A 234 16.49 -4.07 -10.90
N ILE A 235 15.16 -4.06 -11.02
CA ILE A 235 14.29 -4.46 -9.92
C ILE A 235 14.43 -5.95 -9.57
N THR A 236 14.24 -6.25 -8.29
CA THR A 236 14.27 -7.61 -7.76
C THR A 236 12.92 -8.00 -7.18
N GLN A 237 12.58 -9.29 -7.28
CA GLN A 237 11.30 -9.85 -6.84
C GLN A 237 10.94 -9.45 -5.39
N ASP A 238 11.92 -9.50 -4.49
CA ASP A 238 11.78 -9.28 -3.05
C ASP A 238 11.60 -7.80 -2.67
N ASN A 239 11.83 -6.87 -3.59
CA ASN A 239 11.65 -5.44 -3.35
C ASN A 239 10.39 -4.87 -4.00
N ILE A 240 9.49 -5.69 -4.53
CA ILE A 240 8.28 -5.21 -5.21
C ILE A 240 7.03 -5.43 -4.36
N LYS A 241 6.17 -4.41 -4.34
CA LYS A 241 4.78 -4.52 -3.92
C LYS A 241 3.88 -3.92 -4.99
N VAL A 242 2.84 -4.63 -5.36
CA VAL A 242 1.79 -4.14 -6.27
C VAL A 242 0.56 -3.78 -5.47
N VAL A 243 0.04 -2.58 -5.65
CA VAL A 243 -1.18 -2.10 -4.99
C VAL A 243 -2.23 -1.81 -6.06
N SER A 244 -3.40 -2.44 -5.99
CA SER A 244 -4.54 -2.14 -6.85
C SER A 244 -5.61 -1.42 -6.06
N SER A 245 -6.24 -0.42 -6.66
CA SER A 245 -7.33 0.31 -6.03
C SER A 245 -8.41 0.66 -7.06
N LEU A 246 -9.67 0.52 -6.64
CA LEU A 246 -10.86 0.87 -7.40
C LEU A 246 -11.39 2.23 -6.94
N PHE A 247 -11.30 3.21 -7.83
CA PHE A 247 -11.80 4.57 -7.59
C PHE A 247 -13.21 4.68 -8.17
N HIS A 248 -14.21 5.02 -7.36
CA HIS A 248 -15.57 5.25 -7.82
C HIS A 248 -15.58 6.31 -8.94
N TRP A 249 -16.36 6.06 -10.00
CA TRP A 249 -16.36 6.94 -11.18
C TRP A 249 -16.90 8.35 -10.94
N MET A 250 -17.72 8.53 -9.89
CA MET A 250 -18.39 9.80 -9.60
C MET A 250 -17.42 10.81 -8.99
N PRO A 251 -17.20 11.97 -9.65
CA PRO A 251 -16.26 12.97 -9.17
C PRO A 251 -16.85 13.80 -8.02
N HIS A 252 -16.00 14.18 -7.08
CA HIS A 252 -16.29 15.13 -6.02
C HIS A 252 -15.35 16.33 -6.12
N LEU A 253 -15.89 17.54 -6.23
CA LEU A 253 -15.06 18.74 -6.20
C LEU A 253 -14.55 18.97 -4.78
N LYS A 254 -13.23 18.96 -4.60
CA LYS A 254 -12.55 19.14 -3.30
C LYS A 254 -11.62 20.33 -3.36
N THR A 255 -11.39 20.95 -2.20
CA THR A 255 -10.26 21.87 -2.02
C THR A 255 -9.11 21.11 -1.39
N GLY A 256 -7.99 21.09 -2.09
CA GLY A 256 -6.76 20.45 -1.60
C GLY A 256 -6.01 21.35 -0.64
N TYR A 257 -5.93 22.64 -0.99
CA TYR A 257 -5.24 23.65 -0.22
C TYR A 257 -5.89 25.00 -0.45
N GLU A 258 -5.92 25.81 0.58
CA GLU A 258 -6.47 27.16 0.54
C GLU A 258 -5.62 28.09 1.41
N SER A 259 -5.17 29.18 0.81
CA SER A 259 -4.53 30.32 1.44
C SER A 259 -5.13 31.61 0.88
N ASP A 260 -4.68 32.76 1.38
CA ASP A 260 -5.12 34.07 0.90
C ASP A 260 -4.78 34.31 -0.60
N GLU A 261 -3.77 33.63 -1.12
CA GLU A 261 -3.25 33.83 -2.49
C GLU A 261 -3.67 32.71 -3.45
N VAL A 262 -3.90 31.51 -2.93
CA VAL A 262 -4.02 30.30 -3.75
C VAL A 262 -5.12 29.39 -3.22
N THR A 263 -6.00 28.94 -4.10
CA THR A 263 -6.94 27.85 -3.84
C THR A 263 -6.73 26.73 -4.84
N GLN A 264 -6.33 25.56 -4.36
CA GLN A 264 -6.31 24.34 -5.16
C GLN A 264 -7.70 23.72 -5.15
N ARG A 265 -8.28 23.49 -6.34
CA ARG A 265 -9.49 22.70 -6.54
C ARG A 265 -9.18 21.52 -7.44
N PHE A 266 -9.72 20.35 -7.11
CA PHE A 266 -9.54 19.14 -7.91
C PHE A 266 -10.78 18.23 -7.83
N PHE A 267 -10.89 17.30 -8.78
CA PHE A 267 -11.88 16.24 -8.72
C PHE A 267 -11.29 15.03 -8.01
N ALA A 268 -11.81 14.75 -6.82
CA ALA A 268 -11.56 13.53 -6.09
C ALA A 268 -12.47 12.42 -6.61
N PHE A 269 -11.92 11.23 -6.81
CA PHE A 269 -12.67 10.02 -7.11
C PHE A 269 -12.39 9.10 -5.94
N TYR A 270 -13.36 8.90 -5.05
CA TYR A 270 -13.08 8.18 -3.80
C TYR A 270 -12.85 6.70 -4.06
N VAL A 271 -12.05 6.06 -3.21
CA VAL A 271 -11.77 4.63 -3.36
C VAL A 271 -12.95 3.84 -2.79
N ASP A 272 -13.35 2.77 -3.45
CA ASP A 272 -14.32 1.82 -2.92
C ASP A 272 -13.63 0.57 -2.37
N GLU A 273 -12.48 0.17 -2.94
CA GLU A 273 -11.70 -0.96 -2.41
C GLU A 273 -10.23 -0.91 -2.86
N THR A 274 -9.36 -1.50 -2.06
CA THR A 274 -7.92 -1.64 -2.31
C THR A 274 -7.44 -3.04 -1.98
N SER A 275 -6.50 -3.56 -2.76
CA SER A 275 -5.75 -4.76 -2.38
C SER A 275 -4.29 -4.62 -2.78
N ALA A 276 -3.43 -5.44 -2.18
CA ALA A 276 -2.04 -5.49 -2.56
C ALA A 276 -1.50 -6.91 -2.51
N ALA A 277 -0.46 -7.15 -3.30
CA ALA A 277 0.29 -8.39 -3.31
C ALA A 277 1.78 -8.11 -3.54
N VAL A 278 2.60 -9.06 -3.09
CA VAL A 278 4.02 -9.15 -3.45
C VAL A 278 4.17 -10.28 -4.48
N PRO A 279 5.17 -10.23 -5.39
CA PRO A 279 5.36 -11.28 -6.37
C PRO A 279 5.74 -12.62 -5.75
N GLU A 280 5.08 -13.70 -6.18
CA GLU A 280 5.41 -15.09 -5.87
C GLU A 280 6.29 -15.73 -6.97
#